data_AF-A0A8T5HC00-F1
#
_entry.id   AF-A0A8T5HC00-F1
#
_cell.length_a   1.000
_cell.length_b   1.000
_cell.length_c   1.000
_cell.angle_alpha   90.00
_cell.angle_beta   90.00
_cell.angle_gamma   90.00
#
_symmetry.space_group_name_H-M   'P 1'
#
loop_
_entity.id
_entity.type
_entity.pdbx_description
1 polymer ?
#
loop_
_entity_poly.entity_id
_entity_poly.type
_entity_poly.pdbx_seq_one_letter_code
_entity_poly.pdbx_strand_id
1 'polypeptide(L)'
;MKILRKKVIIVVLVIVLFTLIIPNILAIKIKCNNDGSVSIKDSSKKADVLAQVKASKDPFFLVSGKWKKYEKSVGLIKVKRYKFESKEGVFVQGSPTKYYLKVGTRRYTITCPAFVFACNILNTTIESCYMRNNTFYSKFFIENIPLIGDKVLRFGSPYGLEYRVWLEDGSNYVRSPEKYRDEFKEIIMTQKKLKKGNKYKFIWNATKPVERFSMFYNCEKGNFFEEANCEEMPTCRYSGDCKKNEYCEEEICQELDCEECEYASNHICEKQECCESNTCGNEEECNNNKCVSLNCTEAEIVQDHQCTSLDCAEDEYTINHACIKLDCTEYEHAINHGCEILNCKDDEKIENHQCKKLDCGWTQKPIAHDCVNFLYYNYLKSKDKSETE
;
A
#
# COMPACT_ATOMS: atom_id res chain seq x y z
N MET A 1 6.48 60.00 56.93
CA MET A 1 5.34 59.69 56.01
C MET A 1 5.71 59.38 54.54
N LYS A 2 7.00 59.37 54.12
CA LYS A 2 7.37 59.04 52.72
C LYS A 2 7.70 57.55 52.46
N ILE A 3 7.89 56.74 53.51
CA ILE A 3 8.35 55.34 53.38
C ILE A 3 7.18 54.35 53.18
N LEU A 4 5.97 54.66 53.66
CA LEU A 4 4.80 53.78 53.48
C LEU A 4 4.23 53.75 52.04
N ARG A 5 4.39 54.84 51.26
CA ARG A 5 3.87 54.87 49.87
C ARG A 5 4.64 53.99 48.90
N LYS A 6 5.93 53.69 49.17
CA LYS A 6 6.75 52.85 48.28
C LYS A 6 6.37 51.36 48.35
N LYS A 7 5.97 50.86 49.52
CA LYS A 7 5.58 49.45 49.68
C LYS A 7 4.22 49.13 49.03
N VAL A 8 3.27 50.06 49.05
CA VAL A 8 1.96 49.86 48.42
C VAL A 8 2.07 49.81 46.89
N ILE A 9 2.92 50.65 46.29
CA ILE A 9 3.13 50.65 44.83
C ILE A 9 3.76 49.33 44.37
N ILE A 10 4.74 48.78 45.12
CA ILE A 10 5.39 47.51 44.75
C ILE A 10 4.40 46.33 44.87
N VAL A 11 3.56 46.29 45.90
CA VAL A 11 2.57 45.20 46.06
C VAL A 11 1.51 45.26 44.96
N VAL A 12 1.02 46.45 44.58
CA VAL A 12 0.07 46.59 43.47
C VAL A 12 0.73 46.24 42.14
N LEU A 13 1.99 46.62 41.90
CA LEU A 13 2.71 46.24 40.68
C LEU A 13 2.95 44.73 40.58
N VAL A 14 3.28 44.05 41.70
CA VAL A 14 3.46 42.59 41.73
C VAL A 14 2.13 41.86 41.51
N ILE A 15 1.01 42.36 42.03
CA ILE A 15 -0.32 41.76 41.81
C ILE A 15 -0.80 42.00 40.37
N VAL A 16 -0.54 43.18 39.78
CA VAL A 16 -0.85 43.45 38.37
C VAL A 16 0.05 42.62 37.43
N LEU A 17 1.32 42.40 37.79
CA LEU A 17 2.22 41.52 37.02
C LEU A 17 1.81 40.05 37.11
N PHE A 18 1.31 39.58 38.27
CA PHE A 18 0.85 38.20 38.44
C PHE A 18 -0.50 37.92 37.79
N THR A 19 -1.40 38.89 37.71
CA THR A 19 -2.71 38.73 37.04
C THR A 19 -2.62 38.78 35.51
N LEU A 20 -1.57 39.39 34.94
CA LEU A 20 -1.28 39.38 33.50
C LEU A 20 -0.59 38.10 33.01
N ILE A 21 -0.17 37.20 33.90
CA ILE A 21 0.41 35.88 33.57
C ILE A 21 -0.54 34.78 34.04
N ILE A 22 -1.85 34.93 33.83
CA ILE A 22 -2.67 33.74 33.68
C ILE A 22 -2.38 33.25 32.27
N PRO A 23 -1.60 32.17 32.07
CA PRO A 23 -1.39 31.63 30.75
C PRO A 23 -2.77 31.27 30.23
N ASN A 24 -3.27 32.05 29.27
CA ASN A 24 -4.46 31.71 28.52
C ASN A 24 -4.23 30.29 28.01
N ILE A 25 -4.86 29.33 28.69
CA ILE A 25 -4.71 27.92 28.38
C ILE A 25 -5.42 27.76 27.04
N LEU A 26 -4.66 27.96 25.96
CA LEU A 26 -5.15 27.90 24.60
C LEU A 26 -5.93 26.60 24.45
N ALA A 27 -7.22 26.74 24.18
CA ALA A 27 -8.11 25.61 23.97
C ALA A 27 -7.55 24.76 22.82
N ILE A 28 -7.42 23.45 23.05
CA ILE A 28 -7.03 22.54 21.97
C ILE A 28 -8.14 22.53 20.92
N LYS A 29 -7.76 22.53 19.65
CA LYS A 29 -8.72 22.47 18.54
C LYS A 29 -8.90 21.01 18.16
N ILE A 30 -10.12 20.50 18.30
CA ILE A 30 -10.48 19.14 17.91
C ILE A 30 -11.41 19.22 16.72
N LYS A 31 -11.10 18.45 15.66
CA LYS A 31 -11.93 18.32 14.47
C LYS A 31 -12.09 16.86 14.11
N CYS A 32 -13.32 16.39 13.96
CA CYS A 32 -13.60 15.15 13.25
C CYS A 32 -13.63 15.45 11.75
N ASN A 33 -12.92 14.64 10.99
CA ASN A 33 -12.92 14.70 9.54
C ASN A 33 -14.09 13.86 8.99
N ASN A 34 -14.45 14.10 7.73
CA ASN A 34 -15.50 13.33 7.06
C ASN A 34 -15.12 11.85 6.91
N ASP A 35 -13.81 11.56 6.97
CA ASP A 35 -13.30 10.20 6.95
C ASP A 35 -13.36 9.50 8.34
N GLY A 36 -14.07 10.07 9.32
CA GLY A 36 -14.24 9.50 10.65
C GLY A 36 -12.96 9.57 11.50
N SER A 37 -11.86 10.10 10.97
CA SER A 37 -10.65 10.36 11.72
C SER A 37 -10.80 11.61 12.58
N VAL A 38 -10.08 11.68 13.69
CA VAL A 38 -9.99 12.87 14.55
C VAL A 38 -8.62 13.50 14.46
N SER A 39 -8.61 14.82 14.36
CA SER A 39 -7.41 15.62 14.46
C SER A 39 -7.49 16.52 15.69
N ILE A 40 -6.42 16.51 16.49
CA ILE A 40 -6.27 17.39 17.66
C ILE A 40 -5.08 18.29 17.39
N LYS A 41 -5.25 19.61 17.53
CA LYS A 41 -4.18 20.59 17.34
C LYS A 41 -3.97 21.41 18.61
N ASP A 42 -2.79 22.02 18.69
CA ASP A 42 -2.38 22.95 19.74
C ASP A 42 -2.27 22.33 21.15
N SER A 43 -2.14 21.00 21.27
CA SER A 43 -1.87 20.36 22.57
C SER A 43 -0.49 20.75 23.10
N SER A 44 -0.37 20.97 24.40
CA SER A 44 0.91 21.27 25.07
C SER A 44 1.75 20.03 25.35
N LYS A 45 1.15 18.83 25.33
CA LYS A 45 1.83 17.55 25.55
C LYS A 45 1.23 16.43 24.71
N LYS A 46 2.00 15.36 24.51
CA LYS A 46 1.48 14.07 24.06
C LYS A 46 0.70 13.45 25.21
N ALA A 47 -0.44 12.84 24.92
CA ALA A 47 -1.25 12.12 25.89
C ALA A 47 -2.10 11.08 25.16
N ASP A 48 -2.59 10.10 25.90
CA ASP A 48 -3.58 9.17 25.36
C ASP A 48 -4.85 9.91 24.99
N VAL A 49 -5.42 9.49 23.87
CA VAL A 49 -6.68 9.99 23.35
C VAL A 49 -7.69 8.87 23.53
N LEU A 50 -8.67 9.07 24.40
CA LEU A 50 -9.74 8.13 24.65
C LEU A 50 -11.06 8.70 24.17
N ALA A 51 -11.98 7.86 23.74
CA ALA A 51 -13.30 8.27 23.27
C ALA A 51 -14.42 7.44 23.90
N GLN A 52 -15.59 8.04 24.03
CA GLN A 52 -16.81 7.40 24.52
C GLN A 52 -18.01 8.05 23.83
N VAL A 53 -18.98 7.27 23.35
CA VAL A 53 -20.23 7.82 22.82
C VAL A 53 -20.98 8.51 23.96
N LYS A 54 -21.41 9.77 23.77
CA LYS A 54 -22.00 10.59 24.84
C LYS A 54 -23.29 9.98 25.43
N ALA A 55 -24.08 9.32 24.59
CA ALA A 55 -25.32 8.67 24.98
C ALA A 55 -25.11 7.25 25.54
N SER A 56 -23.92 6.68 25.34
CA SER A 56 -23.62 5.32 25.77
C SER A 56 -23.05 5.27 27.18
N LYS A 57 -23.26 4.14 27.86
CA LYS A 57 -22.60 3.78 29.11
C LYS A 57 -21.30 2.99 28.89
N ASP A 58 -20.93 2.73 27.64
CA ASP A 58 -19.72 1.98 27.28
C ASP A 58 -18.46 2.60 27.90
N PRO A 59 -17.44 1.79 28.26
CA PRO A 59 -16.17 2.33 28.71
C PRO A 59 -15.50 3.18 27.62
N PHE A 60 -14.57 4.04 28.05
CA PHE A 60 -13.73 4.78 27.11
C PHE A 60 -12.85 3.80 26.32
N PHE A 61 -12.83 3.93 25.00
CA PHE A 61 -11.92 3.18 24.13
C PHE A 61 -10.74 4.04 23.69
N LEU A 62 -9.58 3.40 23.46
CA LEU A 62 -8.35 4.07 23.02
C LEU A 62 -8.44 4.45 21.54
N VAL A 63 -8.24 5.73 21.23
CA VAL A 63 -8.13 6.25 19.88
C VAL A 63 -6.69 6.11 19.40
N SER A 64 -6.46 5.18 18.48
CA SER A 64 -5.13 4.98 17.88
C SER A 64 -4.74 6.15 16.98
N GLY A 65 -3.51 6.64 17.10
CA GLY A 65 -3.02 7.77 16.30
C GLY A 65 -1.52 8.03 16.43
N LYS A 66 -1.05 9.09 15.78
CA LYS A 66 0.32 9.57 15.87
C LYS A 66 0.34 11.03 16.33
N TRP A 67 1.19 11.33 17.31
CA TRP A 67 1.49 12.69 17.73
C TRP A 67 2.70 13.25 16.98
N LYS A 68 2.50 14.34 16.24
CA LYS A 68 3.55 15.12 15.57
C LYS A 68 3.83 16.39 16.37
N LYS A 69 5.10 16.71 16.59
CA LYS A 69 5.54 17.93 17.28
C LYS A 69 5.73 19.05 16.25
N TYR A 70 5.36 20.28 16.59
CA TYR A 70 5.61 21.47 15.80
C TYR A 70 5.84 22.69 16.69
N GLU A 71 6.39 23.76 16.12
CA GLU A 71 6.56 25.05 16.80
C GLU A 71 5.49 26.04 16.33
N LYS A 72 4.95 26.81 17.27
CA LYS A 72 3.98 27.86 17.00
C LYS A 72 4.44 29.15 17.65
N SER A 73 4.50 30.23 16.88
CA SER A 73 4.78 31.56 17.42
C SER A 73 3.54 32.09 18.13
N VAL A 74 3.72 32.51 19.39
CA VAL A 74 2.71 33.22 20.18
C VAL A 74 3.34 34.54 20.62
N GLY A 75 3.05 35.61 19.87
CA GLY A 75 3.82 36.85 19.95
C GLY A 75 5.27 36.62 19.52
N LEU A 76 6.22 37.03 20.37
CA LEU A 76 7.66 36.87 20.13
C LEU A 76 8.22 35.50 20.57
N ILE A 77 7.41 34.68 21.27
CA ILE A 77 7.87 33.41 21.86
C ILE A 77 7.47 32.25 20.96
N LYS A 78 8.43 31.39 20.61
CA LYS A 78 8.17 30.09 19.97
C LYS A 78 7.82 29.07 21.04
N VAL A 79 6.62 28.49 20.97
CA VAL A 79 6.17 27.45 21.89
C VAL A 79 6.05 26.11 21.18
N LYS A 80 6.50 25.04 21.85
CA LYS A 80 6.34 23.65 21.37
C LYS A 80 4.89 23.23 21.51
N ARG A 81 4.31 22.69 20.43
CA ARG A 81 2.94 22.19 20.36
C ARG A 81 2.92 20.81 19.71
N TYR A 82 1.82 20.11 19.94
CA TYR A 82 1.60 18.76 19.42
C TYR A 82 0.29 18.70 18.65
N LYS A 83 0.34 18.00 17.52
CA LYS A 83 -0.79 17.66 16.67
C LYS A 83 -0.99 16.14 16.71
N PHE A 84 -2.19 15.69 16.99
CA PHE A 84 -2.58 14.29 16.88
C PHE A 84 -3.35 14.07 15.58
N GLU A 85 -3.02 13.00 14.89
CA GLU A 85 -3.78 12.47 13.76
C GLU A 85 -4.10 11.01 14.08
N SER A 86 -5.39 10.66 14.18
CA SER A 86 -5.78 9.25 14.36
C SER A 86 -5.41 8.42 13.13
N LYS A 87 -5.16 7.13 13.31
CA LYS A 87 -4.86 6.15 12.25
C LYS A 87 -6.10 5.74 11.44
N GLU A 88 -7.02 6.67 11.15
CA GLU A 88 -8.27 6.53 10.35
C GLU A 88 -9.54 6.03 11.10
N GLY A 89 -10.73 6.38 10.55
CA GLY A 89 -12.01 5.68 10.74
C GLY A 89 -12.52 5.45 12.17
N VAL A 90 -12.17 6.31 13.13
CA VAL A 90 -12.44 6.06 14.56
C VAL A 90 -13.92 6.22 14.90
N PHE A 91 -14.61 7.11 14.21
CA PHE A 91 -15.96 7.57 14.54
C PHE A 91 -16.96 7.30 13.40
N VAL A 92 -17.04 6.04 12.97
CA VAL A 92 -17.94 5.62 11.88
C VAL A 92 -19.31 5.28 12.47
N GLN A 93 -20.29 6.17 12.30
CA GLN A 93 -21.70 5.92 12.64
C GLN A 93 -22.62 6.43 11.53
N GLY A 94 -23.79 5.79 11.40
CA GLY A 94 -24.82 6.11 10.40
C GLY A 94 -25.56 7.43 10.68
N SER A 95 -25.33 8.07 11.83
CA SER A 95 -25.85 9.39 12.15
C SER A 95 -24.77 10.26 12.84
N PRO A 96 -24.88 11.60 12.80
CA PRO A 96 -23.94 12.47 13.50
C PRO A 96 -23.98 12.26 15.02
N THR A 97 -22.88 11.77 15.58
CA THR A 97 -22.84 11.35 16.98
C THR A 97 -21.94 12.21 17.84
N LYS A 98 -22.42 12.50 19.05
CA LYS A 98 -21.67 13.21 20.07
C LYS A 98 -20.78 12.25 20.84
N TYR A 99 -19.50 12.56 20.94
CA TYR A 99 -18.51 11.81 21.69
C TYR A 99 -17.92 12.65 22.84
N TYR A 100 -17.64 12.00 23.95
CA TYR A 100 -16.68 12.48 24.94
C TYR A 100 -15.28 12.04 24.52
N LEU A 101 -14.44 13.01 24.17
CA LEU A 101 -13.03 12.78 23.89
C LEU A 101 -12.20 13.17 25.12
N LYS A 102 -11.46 12.23 25.70
CA LYS A 102 -10.48 12.49 26.75
C LYS A 102 -9.09 12.61 26.13
N VAL A 103 -8.38 13.70 26.41
CA VAL A 103 -6.98 13.91 26.01
C VAL A 103 -6.18 14.08 27.29
N GLY A 104 -5.53 12.99 27.73
CA GLY A 104 -5.03 12.89 29.11
C GLY A 104 -6.16 13.03 30.13
N THR A 105 -6.07 14.00 31.03
CA THR A 105 -7.09 14.21 32.08
C THR A 105 -8.26 15.10 31.66
N ARG A 106 -8.18 15.77 30.50
CA ARG A 106 -9.21 16.73 30.07
C ARG A 106 -10.25 16.06 29.17
N ARG A 107 -11.52 16.39 29.39
CA ARG A 107 -12.66 15.89 28.60
C ARG A 107 -13.20 16.99 27.69
N TYR A 108 -13.49 16.61 26.45
CA TYR A 108 -14.06 17.46 25.42
C TYR A 108 -15.32 16.80 24.87
N THR A 109 -16.31 17.59 24.47
CA THR A 109 -17.47 17.07 23.74
C THR A 109 -17.30 17.47 22.28
N ILE A 110 -17.34 16.49 21.39
CA ILE A 110 -17.25 16.71 19.94
C ILE A 110 -18.44 16.06 19.27
N THR A 111 -18.93 16.65 18.19
CA THR A 111 -19.87 15.99 17.29
C THR A 111 -19.06 15.56 16.08
N CYS A 112 -19.00 14.25 15.83
CA CYS A 112 -18.43 13.75 14.59
C CYS A 112 -19.57 13.57 13.57
N PRO A 113 -19.34 13.92 12.29
CA PRO A 113 -20.34 13.70 11.26
C PRO A 113 -20.63 12.21 11.10
N ALA A 114 -21.82 11.87 10.59
CA ALA A 114 -22.03 10.54 10.05
C ALA A 114 -20.97 10.30 8.96
N PHE A 115 -20.32 9.16 8.98
CA PHE A 115 -19.37 8.82 7.94
C PHE A 115 -20.20 8.40 6.72
N VAL A 116 -20.37 9.32 5.76
CA VAL A 116 -21.23 9.11 4.59
C VAL A 116 -20.44 8.40 3.50
N PHE A 117 -20.67 7.10 3.38
CA PHE A 117 -20.34 6.36 2.17
C PHE A 117 -21.56 5.56 1.73
N ALA A 118 -21.62 5.21 0.45
CA ALA A 118 -22.67 4.35 -0.05
C ALA A 118 -22.38 2.91 0.40
N CYS A 119 -23.33 2.28 1.10
CA CYS A 119 -23.17 0.94 1.70
C CYS A 119 -22.74 -0.14 0.68
N ASN A 120 -22.91 0.11 -0.63
CA ASN A 120 -22.47 -0.78 -1.70
C ASN A 120 -20.95 -0.98 -1.80
N ILE A 121 -20.14 -0.20 -1.07
CA ILE A 121 -18.68 -0.38 -1.02
C ILE A 121 -18.23 -1.20 0.19
N LEU A 122 -19.11 -1.46 1.16
CA LEU A 122 -18.83 -2.40 2.24
C LEU A 122 -18.96 -3.81 1.67
N ASN A 123 -17.82 -4.44 1.40
CA ASN A 123 -17.78 -5.87 1.12
C ASN A 123 -17.44 -6.59 2.43
N THR A 124 -18.34 -7.44 2.87
CA THR A 124 -18.20 -8.19 4.12
C THR A 124 -18.79 -9.56 3.93
N THR A 125 -18.13 -10.57 4.48
CA THR A 125 -18.52 -11.97 4.31
C THR A 125 -18.51 -12.65 5.68
N ILE A 126 -19.59 -13.34 6.03
CA ILE A 126 -19.60 -14.26 7.17
C ILE A 126 -18.95 -15.55 6.68
N GLU A 127 -17.73 -15.82 7.14
CA GLU A 127 -16.98 -17.01 6.75
C GLU A 127 -17.53 -18.25 7.47
N SER A 128 -17.92 -18.10 8.73
CA SER A 128 -18.56 -19.16 9.49
C SER A 128 -19.35 -18.63 10.70
N CYS A 129 -20.35 -19.38 11.12
CA CYS A 129 -20.98 -19.22 12.42
C CYS A 129 -21.45 -20.58 12.97
N TYR A 130 -21.23 -20.83 14.25
CA TYR A 130 -21.50 -22.12 14.90
C TYR A 130 -21.62 -22.01 16.42
N MET A 131 -22.14 -23.05 17.05
CA MET A 131 -22.29 -23.18 18.51
C MET A 131 -21.37 -24.26 19.07
N ARG A 132 -20.84 -24.06 20.28
CA ARG A 132 -20.14 -25.08 21.06
C ARG A 132 -20.22 -24.82 22.57
N ASN A 133 -20.61 -25.81 23.37
CA ASN A 133 -20.66 -25.70 24.83
C ASN A 133 -21.42 -24.44 25.33
N ASN A 134 -22.54 -24.09 24.68
CA ASN A 134 -23.30 -22.85 24.92
C ASN A 134 -22.52 -21.55 24.61
N THR A 135 -21.49 -21.63 23.78
CA THR A 135 -20.77 -20.48 23.26
C THR A 135 -20.96 -20.42 21.75
N PHE A 136 -21.50 -19.30 21.28
CA PHE A 136 -21.60 -18.94 19.88
C PHE A 136 -20.28 -18.36 19.39
N TYR A 137 -19.87 -18.79 18.20
CA TYR A 137 -18.71 -18.29 17.49
C TYR A 137 -19.13 -17.85 16.09
N SER A 138 -18.58 -16.73 15.64
CA SER A 138 -18.63 -16.36 14.22
C SER A 138 -17.32 -15.76 13.78
N LYS A 139 -16.89 -16.13 12.58
CA LYS A 139 -15.79 -15.51 11.86
C LYS A 139 -16.35 -14.74 10.67
N PHE A 140 -15.91 -13.50 10.51
CA PHE A 140 -16.28 -12.69 9.37
C PHE A 140 -15.13 -11.81 8.92
N PHE A 141 -15.14 -11.49 7.64
CA PHE A 141 -14.13 -10.66 7.00
C PHE A 141 -14.77 -9.37 6.50
N ILE A 142 -14.16 -8.23 6.81
CA ILE A 142 -14.54 -6.92 6.28
C ILE A 142 -13.41 -6.45 5.37
N GLU A 143 -13.70 -6.28 4.09
CA GLU A 143 -12.74 -5.74 3.14
C GLU A 143 -12.40 -4.29 3.47
N ASN A 144 -11.16 -3.92 3.15
CA ASN A 144 -10.70 -2.56 3.19
C ASN A 144 -11.48 -1.74 2.16
N ILE A 145 -12.06 -0.62 2.58
CA ILE A 145 -12.79 0.26 1.66
C ILE A 145 -11.78 1.18 0.96
N PRO A 146 -11.65 1.11 -0.38
CA PRO A 146 -10.87 2.10 -1.11
C PRO A 146 -11.54 3.47 -1.02
N LEU A 147 -10.77 4.50 -0.66
CA LEU A 147 -11.20 5.90 -0.69
C LEU A 147 -10.56 6.60 -1.91
N ILE A 148 -10.94 7.86 -2.16
CA ILE A 148 -10.35 8.65 -3.25
C ILE A 148 -8.83 8.84 -3.03
N GLY A 149 -8.03 8.48 -4.04
CA GLY A 149 -6.56 8.47 -4.01
C GLY A 149 -5.98 7.20 -3.39
N ASP A 150 -4.78 7.26 -2.80
CA ASP A 150 -4.12 6.09 -2.16
C ASP A 150 -4.62 5.81 -0.73
N LYS A 151 -5.78 6.35 -0.36
CA LYS A 151 -6.33 6.22 0.99
C LYS A 151 -7.24 5.01 1.04
N VAL A 152 -7.10 4.24 2.11
CA VAL A 152 -7.90 3.05 2.34
C VAL A 152 -8.49 3.16 3.73
N LEU A 153 -9.82 3.10 3.86
CA LEU A 153 -10.45 3.01 5.16
C LEU A 153 -10.37 1.57 5.65
N ARG A 154 -9.63 1.35 6.73
CA ARG A 154 -9.65 0.09 7.46
C ARG A 154 -10.70 0.17 8.55
N PHE A 155 -11.69 -0.71 8.52
CA PHE A 155 -12.58 -0.86 9.67
C PHE A 155 -11.76 -1.26 10.89
N GLY A 156 -11.55 -0.32 11.81
CA GLY A 156 -10.72 -0.55 12.99
C GLY A 156 -11.51 -1.02 14.21
N SER A 157 -12.83 -0.83 14.19
CA SER A 157 -13.71 -1.15 15.30
C SER A 157 -14.95 -1.90 14.78
N PRO A 158 -15.08 -3.19 15.05
CA PRO A 158 -16.24 -3.99 14.66
C PRO A 158 -17.51 -3.52 15.39
N TYR A 159 -17.38 -2.79 16.50
CA TYR A 159 -18.52 -2.28 17.28
C TYR A 159 -19.36 -1.21 16.56
N GLY A 160 -18.96 -0.78 15.36
CA GLY A 160 -19.75 0.10 14.50
C GLY A 160 -20.90 -0.60 13.77
N LEU A 161 -20.89 -1.94 13.69
CA LEU A 161 -21.94 -2.73 13.04
C LEU A 161 -23.04 -3.13 14.03
N GLU A 162 -24.26 -3.28 13.52
CA GLU A 162 -25.32 -4.02 14.22
C GLU A 162 -25.13 -5.51 13.97
N TYR A 163 -25.13 -6.29 15.04
CA TYR A 163 -25.08 -7.75 15.01
C TYR A 163 -26.42 -8.29 15.49
N ARG A 164 -26.99 -9.23 14.74
CA ARG A 164 -28.20 -9.92 15.16
C ARG A 164 -27.96 -11.41 15.17
N VAL A 165 -28.34 -12.02 16.28
CA VAL A 165 -28.21 -13.45 16.52
C VAL A 165 -29.63 -13.98 16.75
N TRP A 166 -30.09 -14.92 15.92
CA TRP A 166 -31.38 -15.59 16.10
C TRP A 166 -31.16 -16.96 16.71
N LEU A 167 -32.01 -17.29 17.66
CA LEU A 167 -32.04 -18.58 18.33
C LEU A 167 -33.11 -19.47 17.70
N GLU A 168 -32.99 -20.78 17.90
CA GLU A 168 -33.95 -21.77 17.40
C GLU A 168 -35.40 -21.58 17.89
N ASP A 169 -35.60 -20.89 19.02
CA ASP A 169 -36.94 -20.58 19.54
C ASP A 169 -37.58 -19.34 18.87
N GLY A 170 -36.93 -18.80 17.83
CA GLY A 170 -37.36 -17.61 17.09
C GLY A 170 -37.05 -16.29 17.79
N SER A 171 -36.52 -16.31 19.03
CA SER A 171 -36.03 -15.10 19.67
C SER A 171 -34.74 -14.62 19.03
N ASN A 172 -34.48 -13.31 19.11
CA ASN A 172 -33.22 -12.75 18.64
C ASN A 172 -32.65 -11.73 19.61
N TYR A 173 -31.32 -11.67 19.59
CA TYR A 173 -30.55 -10.68 20.31
C TYR A 173 -29.92 -9.72 19.30
N VAL A 174 -30.06 -8.42 19.57
CA VAL A 174 -29.46 -7.36 18.75
C VAL A 174 -28.41 -6.62 19.57
N ARG A 175 -27.18 -6.56 19.06
CA ARG A 175 -26.14 -5.65 19.55
C ARG A 175 -25.95 -4.56 18.51
N SER A 176 -26.19 -3.31 18.91
CA SER A 176 -25.94 -2.14 18.07
C SER A 176 -25.14 -1.11 18.87
N PRO A 177 -24.28 -0.30 18.23
CA PRO A 177 -23.61 0.81 18.91
C PRO A 177 -24.57 1.79 19.63
N GLU A 178 -25.85 1.82 19.26
CA GLU A 178 -26.87 2.66 19.91
C GLU A 178 -27.66 1.92 21.01
N LYS A 179 -27.65 0.58 20.99
CA LYS A 179 -28.48 -0.25 21.86
C LYS A 179 -27.60 -1.30 22.54
N TYR A 180 -27.19 -0.99 23.77
CA TYR A 180 -26.57 -1.97 24.65
C TYR A 180 -27.65 -2.72 25.41
N ARG A 181 -27.76 -4.02 25.14
CA ARG A 181 -28.58 -4.96 25.90
C ARG A 181 -27.67 -5.75 26.83
N ASP A 182 -28.13 -5.96 28.07
CA ASP A 182 -27.35 -6.61 29.13
C ASP A 182 -26.97 -8.06 28.78
N GLU A 183 -27.73 -8.66 27.88
CA GLU A 183 -27.56 -10.02 27.36
C GLU A 183 -26.30 -10.19 26.49
N PHE A 184 -25.68 -9.08 26.06
CA PHE A 184 -24.43 -9.05 25.30
C PHE A 184 -23.22 -8.56 26.12
N LYS A 185 -23.32 -8.59 27.46
CA LYS A 185 -22.27 -8.10 28.37
C LYS A 185 -20.90 -8.74 28.15
N GLU A 186 -20.86 -9.96 27.63
CA GLU A 186 -19.64 -10.76 27.48
C GLU A 186 -19.37 -11.18 26.03
N ILE A 187 -19.51 -10.27 25.06
CA ILE A 187 -18.97 -10.56 23.73
C ILE A 187 -17.46 -10.33 23.74
N ILE A 188 -16.73 -11.37 23.34
CA ILE A 188 -15.32 -11.27 23.03
C ILE A 188 -15.20 -11.09 21.52
N MET A 189 -14.60 -9.98 21.12
CA MET A 189 -14.34 -9.69 19.72
C MET A 189 -12.84 -9.53 19.52
N THR A 190 -12.23 -10.42 18.73
CA THR A 190 -10.81 -10.32 18.36
C THR A 190 -10.67 -9.96 16.88
N GLN A 191 -9.56 -9.31 16.52
CA GLN A 191 -9.30 -8.81 15.17
C GLN A 191 -7.91 -9.27 14.72
N LYS A 192 -7.83 -9.87 13.53
CA LYS A 192 -6.60 -10.09 12.77
C LYS A 192 -6.57 -9.13 11.58
N LYS A 193 -5.48 -8.38 11.43
CA LYS A 193 -5.32 -7.40 10.35
C LYS A 193 -4.70 -8.09 9.14
N LEU A 194 -5.31 -7.91 7.98
CA LEU A 194 -4.83 -8.44 6.69
C LEU A 194 -4.55 -7.28 5.71
N LYS A 195 -3.89 -7.58 4.60
CA LYS A 195 -3.59 -6.58 3.55
C LYS A 195 -4.86 -6.09 2.86
N LYS A 196 -5.79 -7.00 2.58
CA LYS A 196 -7.07 -6.75 1.89
C LYS A 196 -8.22 -6.34 2.81
N GLY A 197 -8.09 -6.49 4.13
CA GLY A 197 -9.19 -6.23 5.05
C GLY A 197 -8.86 -6.59 6.50
N ASN A 198 -9.89 -6.80 7.31
CA ASN A 198 -9.76 -7.26 8.68
C ASN A 198 -10.66 -8.48 8.90
N LYS A 199 -10.09 -9.51 9.52
CA LYS A 199 -10.81 -10.71 9.95
C LYS A 199 -11.16 -10.56 11.42
N TYR A 200 -12.39 -10.89 11.77
CA TYR A 200 -12.93 -10.77 13.11
C TYR A 200 -13.41 -12.11 13.63
N LYS A 201 -13.22 -12.34 14.92
CA LYS A 201 -13.81 -13.47 15.65
C LYS A 201 -14.76 -12.89 16.70
N PHE A 202 -16.05 -13.16 16.52
CA PHE A 202 -17.11 -12.87 17.47
C PHE A 202 -17.35 -14.10 18.33
N ILE A 203 -17.33 -13.94 19.65
CA ILE A 203 -17.58 -15.01 20.61
C ILE A 203 -18.60 -14.50 21.62
N TRP A 204 -19.64 -15.27 21.88
CA TRP A 204 -20.71 -14.91 22.82
C TRP A 204 -21.22 -16.14 23.54
N ASN A 205 -21.35 -16.08 24.87
CA ASN A 205 -21.99 -17.15 25.65
C ASN A 205 -23.50 -17.09 25.44
N ALA A 206 -24.01 -17.94 24.55
CA ALA A 206 -25.41 -18.02 24.18
C ALA A 206 -26.15 -19.00 25.11
N THR A 207 -27.28 -18.60 25.65
CA THR A 207 -28.08 -19.46 26.54
C THR A 207 -28.83 -20.57 25.80
N LYS A 208 -28.90 -20.48 24.46
CA LYS A 208 -29.64 -21.37 23.56
C LYS A 208 -28.88 -21.53 22.25
N PRO A 209 -29.17 -22.59 21.47
CA PRO A 209 -28.61 -22.75 20.13
C PRO A 209 -28.93 -21.55 19.23
N VAL A 210 -27.94 -21.15 18.45
CA VAL A 210 -28.02 -20.07 17.47
C VAL A 210 -28.27 -20.68 16.11
N GLU A 211 -29.39 -20.33 15.50
CA GLU A 211 -29.78 -20.79 14.16
C GLU A 211 -29.13 -19.92 13.07
N ARG A 212 -28.93 -18.62 13.35
CA ARG A 212 -28.59 -17.64 12.33
C ARG A 212 -27.86 -16.45 12.92
N PHE A 213 -26.97 -15.89 12.12
CA PHE A 213 -26.21 -14.69 12.43
C PHE A 213 -26.25 -13.70 11.27
N SER A 214 -26.42 -12.42 11.57
CA SER A 214 -26.31 -11.36 10.57
C SER A 214 -25.54 -10.15 11.08
N MET A 215 -24.97 -9.44 10.12
CA MET A 215 -24.37 -8.14 10.29
C MET A 215 -25.14 -7.13 9.45
N PHE A 216 -25.41 -5.99 10.06
CA PHE A 216 -26.18 -4.93 9.45
C PHE A 216 -25.51 -3.57 9.67
N TYR A 217 -25.57 -2.72 8.65
CA TYR A 217 -25.17 -1.33 8.76
C TYR A 217 -26.13 -0.43 7.98
N ASN A 218 -26.69 0.56 8.68
CA ASN A 218 -27.61 1.54 8.09
C ASN A 218 -26.81 2.73 7.53
N CYS A 219 -26.84 2.91 6.21
CA CYS A 219 -26.25 4.08 5.54
C CYS A 219 -27.34 5.05 5.07
N GLU A 220 -26.96 6.31 4.81
CA GLU A 220 -27.85 7.29 4.16
C GLU A 220 -28.31 6.84 2.75
N LYS A 221 -27.48 6.05 2.05
CA LYS A 221 -27.75 5.54 0.70
C LYS A 221 -27.61 4.02 0.66
N GLY A 222 -28.70 3.35 1.03
CA GLY A 222 -28.81 1.89 1.07
C GLY A 222 -28.46 1.30 2.43
N ASN A 223 -28.74 0.00 2.59
CA ASN A 223 -28.37 -0.76 3.78
C ASN A 223 -27.38 -1.84 3.36
N PHE A 224 -26.37 -2.07 4.19
CA PHE A 224 -25.56 -3.27 4.12
C PHE A 224 -26.20 -4.33 5.03
N PHE A 225 -26.33 -5.55 4.52
CA PHE A 225 -26.89 -6.68 5.23
C PHE A 225 -26.22 -7.95 4.73
N GLU A 226 -25.62 -8.71 5.63
CA GLU A 226 -25.02 -10.01 5.38
C GLU A 226 -25.55 -10.99 6.43
N GLU A 227 -25.97 -12.18 6.01
CA GLU A 227 -26.60 -13.18 6.87
C GLU A 227 -26.08 -14.58 6.52
N ALA A 228 -25.86 -15.40 7.55
CA ALA A 228 -25.52 -16.80 7.43
C ALA A 228 -26.35 -17.64 8.39
N ASN A 229 -26.76 -18.82 7.94
CA ASN A 229 -27.28 -19.86 8.82
C ASN A 229 -26.09 -20.50 9.55
N CYS A 230 -26.25 -20.72 10.84
CA CYS A 230 -25.21 -21.31 11.66
C CYS A 230 -25.36 -22.81 11.68
N GLU A 231 -24.26 -23.50 11.41
CA GLU A 231 -24.23 -24.96 11.33
C GLU A 231 -23.71 -25.54 12.65
N GLU A 232 -24.19 -26.73 12.99
CA GLU A 232 -23.48 -27.60 13.93
C GLU A 232 -22.24 -28.13 13.21
N MET A 233 -21.05 -27.62 13.57
CA MET A 233 -19.83 -28.04 12.88
C MET A 233 -19.52 -29.52 13.15
N PRO A 234 -18.93 -30.22 12.15
CA PRO A 234 -18.38 -31.56 12.37
C PRO A 234 -17.27 -31.47 13.41
N THR A 235 -17.41 -32.28 14.47
CA THR A 235 -16.40 -32.41 15.53
C THR A 235 -15.19 -33.18 15.00
N CYS A 236 -13.98 -32.69 15.27
CA CYS A 236 -12.72 -33.41 15.02
C CYS A 236 -12.05 -33.82 16.34
N ARG A 237 -11.21 -34.85 16.31
CA ARG A 237 -10.29 -35.21 17.42
C ARG A 237 -8.85 -34.83 17.11
N TYR A 238 -8.47 -34.88 15.85
CA TYR A 238 -7.17 -34.43 15.35
C TYR A 238 -7.34 -33.86 13.94
N SER A 239 -6.36 -33.10 13.44
CA SER A 239 -6.49 -32.40 12.16
C SER A 239 -6.78 -33.31 10.96
N GLY A 240 -6.33 -34.57 11.01
CA GLY A 240 -6.65 -35.58 9.99
C GLY A 240 -8.14 -35.91 9.83
N ASP A 241 -8.99 -35.53 10.79
CA ASP A 241 -10.45 -35.63 10.66
C ASP A 241 -11.05 -34.49 9.83
N CYS A 242 -10.25 -33.47 9.51
CA CYS A 242 -10.64 -32.27 8.78
C CYS A 242 -10.24 -32.32 7.31
N LYS A 243 -10.67 -31.34 6.51
CA LYS A 243 -10.17 -31.22 5.13
C LYS A 243 -8.66 -30.89 5.14
N LYS A 244 -7.99 -31.13 4.01
CA LYS A 244 -6.53 -30.89 3.86
C LYS A 244 -6.11 -29.44 4.19
N ASN A 245 -6.99 -28.48 3.93
CA ASN A 245 -6.80 -27.05 4.17
C ASN A 245 -7.33 -26.60 5.54
N GLU A 246 -7.66 -27.52 6.43
CA GLU A 246 -8.20 -27.24 7.76
C GLU A 246 -7.31 -27.89 8.84
N TYR A 247 -7.37 -27.43 10.07
CA TYR A 247 -6.73 -28.04 11.24
C TYR A 247 -7.73 -28.19 12.37
N CYS A 248 -7.54 -29.21 13.20
CA CYS A 248 -8.41 -29.41 14.36
C CYS A 248 -7.92 -28.55 15.51
N GLU A 249 -8.69 -27.53 15.85
CA GLU A 249 -8.44 -26.70 17.03
C GLU A 249 -9.69 -26.67 17.88
N GLU A 250 -9.49 -27.11 19.12
CA GLU A 250 -10.55 -27.31 20.09
C GLU A 250 -11.71 -28.12 19.48
N GLU A 251 -11.42 -29.30 18.91
CA GLU A 251 -12.42 -30.22 18.33
C GLU A 251 -13.23 -29.67 17.15
N ILE A 252 -12.77 -28.57 16.53
CA ILE A 252 -13.40 -28.00 15.34
C ILE A 252 -12.39 -27.89 14.21
N CYS A 253 -12.81 -28.30 13.01
CA CYS A 253 -12.04 -28.09 11.80
C CYS A 253 -12.04 -26.61 11.43
N GLN A 254 -10.91 -25.95 11.60
CA GLN A 254 -10.72 -24.56 11.22
C GLN A 254 -9.91 -24.48 9.94
N GLU A 255 -10.35 -23.68 8.97
CA GLU A 255 -9.51 -23.39 7.81
C GLU A 255 -8.17 -22.78 8.24
N LEU A 256 -7.10 -23.23 7.59
CA LEU A 256 -5.78 -22.68 7.74
C LEU A 256 -5.73 -21.29 7.12
N ASP A 257 -5.32 -20.31 7.92
CA ASP A 257 -5.16 -18.92 7.51
C ASP A 257 -3.67 -18.64 7.22
N CYS A 258 -3.19 -19.21 6.11
CA CYS A 258 -1.80 -19.11 5.65
C CYS A 258 -1.44 -17.71 5.15
N GLU A 259 -0.17 -17.32 5.27
CA GLU A 259 0.29 -16.02 4.79
C GLU A 259 0.32 -15.93 3.24
N GLU A 260 0.49 -14.72 2.67
CA GLU A 260 0.48 -14.50 1.21
C GLU A 260 1.50 -15.36 0.43
N CYS A 261 2.54 -15.86 1.11
CA CYS A 261 3.61 -16.69 0.53
C CYS A 261 3.61 -18.14 1.06
N GLU A 262 2.46 -18.63 1.48
CA GLU A 262 2.27 -19.97 2.01
C GLU A 262 1.11 -20.66 1.31
N TYR A 263 1.03 -21.97 1.43
CA TYR A 263 -0.12 -22.77 0.99
C TYR A 263 -0.48 -23.80 2.05
N ALA A 264 -1.76 -24.14 2.12
CA ALA A 264 -2.24 -25.15 3.05
C ALA A 264 -1.97 -26.55 2.51
N SER A 265 -1.19 -27.34 3.26
CA SER A 265 -0.87 -28.74 2.94
C SER A 265 -0.75 -29.53 4.23
N ASN A 266 -1.33 -30.73 4.26
CA ASN A 266 -1.29 -31.65 5.40
C ASN A 266 -1.63 -30.97 6.75
N HIS A 267 -2.65 -30.11 6.77
CA HIS A 267 -3.11 -29.41 7.97
C HIS A 267 -2.08 -28.41 8.57
N ILE A 268 -1.08 -27.98 7.79
CA ILE A 268 -0.13 -26.93 8.13
C ILE A 268 0.00 -25.93 6.97
N CYS A 269 0.49 -24.73 7.26
CA CYS A 269 0.91 -23.77 6.23
C CYS A 269 2.36 -24.05 5.84
N GLU A 270 2.57 -24.46 4.60
CA GLU A 270 3.89 -24.69 4.02
C GLU A 270 4.30 -23.45 3.22
N LYS A 271 5.57 -23.06 3.32
CA LYS A 271 6.09 -21.94 2.54
C LYS A 271 6.17 -22.31 1.07
N GLN A 272 5.79 -21.37 0.23
CA GLN A 272 6.10 -21.43 -1.19
C GLN A 272 7.60 -21.26 -1.39
N GLU A 273 8.13 -21.76 -2.51
CA GLU A 273 9.55 -21.67 -2.83
C GLU A 273 9.97 -20.21 -3.10
N CYS A 274 9.12 -19.46 -3.81
CA CYS A 274 9.28 -18.04 -4.03
C CYS A 274 7.91 -17.35 -4.14
N CYS A 275 7.88 -16.04 -3.88
CA CYS A 275 6.73 -15.17 -4.17
C CYS A 275 7.10 -13.88 -4.90
N GLU A 276 8.41 -13.60 -4.98
CA GLU A 276 8.99 -12.48 -5.69
C GLU A 276 10.31 -12.98 -6.30
N SER A 277 10.64 -12.56 -7.53
CA SER A 277 11.85 -13.05 -8.20
C SER A 277 13.14 -12.76 -7.43
N ASN A 278 13.17 -11.70 -6.63
CA ASN A 278 14.29 -11.34 -5.74
C ASN A 278 14.62 -12.39 -4.66
N THR A 279 13.74 -13.38 -4.46
CA THR A 279 13.98 -14.51 -3.55
C THR A 279 14.66 -15.70 -4.22
N CYS A 280 14.70 -15.72 -5.56
CA CYS A 280 15.33 -16.75 -6.37
C CYS A 280 16.81 -16.43 -6.66
N GLY A 281 17.51 -17.36 -7.31
CA GLY A 281 18.87 -17.12 -7.79
C GLY A 281 18.96 -15.98 -8.82
N ASN A 282 20.17 -15.48 -9.05
CA ASN A 282 20.41 -14.33 -9.94
C ASN A 282 19.96 -14.56 -11.39
N GLU A 283 19.96 -15.82 -11.85
CA GLU A 283 19.56 -16.22 -13.21
C GLU A 283 18.18 -16.90 -13.24
N GLU A 284 17.38 -16.66 -12.21
CA GLU A 284 16.06 -17.27 -12.05
C GLU A 284 14.98 -16.20 -11.86
N GLU A 285 13.76 -16.52 -12.24
CA GLU A 285 12.57 -15.73 -11.91
C GLU A 285 11.59 -16.57 -11.09
N CYS A 286 10.74 -15.88 -10.32
CA CYS A 286 9.65 -16.55 -9.63
C CYS A 286 8.47 -16.75 -10.56
N ASN A 287 8.24 -17.98 -11.00
CA ASN A 287 7.14 -18.34 -11.88
C ASN A 287 6.28 -19.44 -11.24
N ASN A 288 4.99 -19.17 -11.07
CA ASN A 288 4.05 -20.06 -10.38
C ASN A 288 4.58 -20.53 -9.00
N ASN A 289 5.17 -19.60 -8.26
CA ASN A 289 5.71 -19.81 -6.92
C ASN A 289 6.90 -20.80 -6.84
N LYS A 290 7.58 -21.00 -7.97
CA LYS A 290 8.83 -21.75 -8.09
C LYS A 290 9.90 -20.90 -8.75
N CYS A 291 11.14 -21.07 -8.31
CA CYS A 291 12.27 -20.45 -8.99
C CYS A 291 12.54 -21.25 -10.26
N VAL A 292 12.45 -20.57 -11.41
CA VAL A 292 12.71 -21.16 -12.72
C VAL A 292 13.83 -20.38 -13.40
N SER A 293 14.73 -21.07 -14.07
CA SER A 293 15.83 -20.43 -14.80
C SER A 293 15.31 -19.57 -15.94
N LEU A 294 15.88 -18.37 -16.07
CA LEU A 294 15.61 -17.47 -17.19
C LEU A 294 16.35 -17.97 -18.44
N ASN A 295 15.60 -18.20 -19.52
CA ASN A 295 16.16 -18.54 -20.82
C ASN A 295 16.24 -17.27 -21.68
N CYS A 296 17.30 -16.49 -21.49
CA CYS A 296 17.57 -15.30 -22.30
C CYS A 296 18.22 -15.68 -23.64
N THR A 297 17.90 -14.95 -24.69
CA THR A 297 18.57 -15.09 -25.99
C THR A 297 20.02 -14.58 -25.92
N GLU A 298 20.84 -14.90 -26.92
CA GLU A 298 22.24 -14.41 -26.98
C GLU A 298 22.34 -12.88 -27.02
N ALA A 299 21.28 -12.21 -27.49
CA ALA A 299 21.15 -10.76 -27.55
C ALA A 299 20.54 -10.16 -26.27
N GLU A 300 20.44 -10.93 -25.19
CA GLU A 300 19.88 -10.49 -23.92
C GLU A 300 20.82 -10.84 -22.76
N ILE A 301 20.74 -10.07 -21.68
CA ILE A 301 21.37 -10.36 -20.38
C ILE A 301 20.31 -10.47 -19.30
N VAL A 302 20.60 -11.22 -18.24
CA VAL A 302 19.76 -11.21 -17.04
C VAL A 302 20.06 -9.94 -16.24
N GLN A 303 19.04 -9.09 -16.08
CA GLN A 303 19.08 -7.92 -15.21
C GLN A 303 17.78 -7.85 -14.41
N ASP A 304 17.88 -7.68 -13.09
CA ASP A 304 16.73 -7.59 -12.18
C ASP A 304 15.72 -8.75 -12.35
N HIS A 305 16.25 -9.97 -12.51
CA HIS A 305 15.47 -11.19 -12.77
C HIS A 305 14.61 -11.13 -14.05
N GLN A 306 15.06 -10.41 -15.08
CA GLN A 306 14.43 -10.35 -16.40
C GLN A 306 15.48 -10.39 -17.51
N CYS A 307 15.12 -10.96 -18.65
CA CYS A 307 15.94 -10.85 -19.86
C CYS A 307 15.80 -9.44 -20.44
N THR A 308 16.91 -8.73 -20.51
CA THR A 308 16.99 -7.37 -21.05
C THR A 308 17.89 -7.38 -22.27
N SER A 309 17.42 -6.77 -23.37
CA SER A 309 18.21 -6.68 -24.61
C SER A 309 19.56 -6.02 -24.36
N LEU A 310 20.62 -6.62 -24.90
CA LEU A 310 21.90 -5.98 -25.10
C LEU A 310 21.75 -4.89 -26.17
N ASP A 311 22.25 -3.70 -25.87
CA ASP A 311 22.30 -2.57 -26.80
C ASP A 311 23.70 -2.51 -27.41
N CYS A 312 23.93 -3.34 -28.44
CA CYS A 312 25.21 -3.39 -29.14
C CYS A 312 25.26 -2.31 -30.23
N ALA A 313 26.44 -1.74 -30.47
CA ALA A 313 26.64 -0.79 -31.56
C ALA A 313 26.44 -1.46 -32.94
N GLU A 314 26.21 -0.65 -33.99
CA GLU A 314 26.07 -1.18 -35.37
C GLU A 314 27.32 -1.95 -35.83
N ASP A 315 28.50 -1.62 -35.27
CA ASP A 315 29.77 -2.28 -35.50
C ASP A 315 30.08 -3.40 -34.51
N GLU A 316 29.07 -3.96 -33.85
CA GLU A 316 29.18 -5.07 -32.91
C GLU A 316 28.16 -6.18 -33.21
N TYR A 317 28.45 -7.41 -32.81
CA TYR A 317 27.52 -8.55 -32.83
C TYR A 317 27.46 -9.25 -31.47
N THR A 318 26.39 -10.00 -31.20
CA THR A 318 26.19 -10.67 -29.91
C THR A 318 26.71 -12.10 -29.92
N ILE A 319 27.54 -12.45 -28.93
CA ILE A 319 27.96 -13.82 -28.65
C ILE A 319 28.19 -13.99 -27.15
N ASN A 320 27.73 -15.11 -26.57
CA ASN A 320 27.82 -15.39 -25.14
C ASN A 320 27.36 -14.22 -24.24
N HIS A 321 26.24 -13.57 -24.61
CA HIS A 321 25.68 -12.42 -23.89
C HIS A 321 26.61 -11.20 -23.80
N ALA A 322 27.49 -11.01 -24.79
CA ALA A 322 28.36 -9.85 -24.89
C ALA A 322 28.33 -9.24 -26.30
N CYS A 323 28.47 -7.92 -26.39
CA CYS A 323 28.71 -7.21 -27.64
C CYS A 323 30.19 -7.31 -28.01
N ILE A 324 30.47 -7.86 -29.18
CA ILE A 324 31.82 -8.04 -29.71
C ILE A 324 31.95 -7.23 -30.99
N LYS A 325 33.00 -6.41 -31.06
CA LYS A 325 33.29 -5.56 -32.23
C LYS A 325 33.51 -6.41 -33.48
N LEU A 326 32.89 -6.01 -34.58
CA LEU A 326 33.10 -6.57 -35.91
C LEU A 326 34.52 -6.24 -36.38
N ASP A 327 35.18 -7.22 -36.98
CA ASP A 327 36.49 -7.08 -37.60
C ASP A 327 36.31 -6.91 -39.12
N CYS A 328 35.74 -5.77 -39.52
CA CYS A 328 35.56 -5.45 -40.93
C CYS A 328 36.90 -5.09 -41.57
N THR A 329 37.14 -5.56 -42.79
CA THR A 329 38.37 -5.24 -43.52
C THR A 329 38.40 -3.76 -43.92
N GLU A 330 39.57 -3.23 -44.33
CA GLU A 330 39.72 -1.83 -44.77
C GLU A 330 38.72 -1.45 -45.88
N TYR A 331 38.30 -2.42 -46.69
CA TYR A 331 37.36 -2.24 -47.82
C TYR A 331 35.89 -2.44 -47.44
N GLU A 332 35.56 -2.60 -46.17
CA GLU A 332 34.21 -2.85 -45.68
C GLU A 332 33.79 -1.80 -44.64
N HIS A 333 32.48 -1.63 -44.46
CA HIS A 333 31.90 -0.89 -43.35
C HIS A 333 30.90 -1.74 -42.57
N ALA A 334 30.72 -1.42 -41.29
CA ALA A 334 29.74 -2.09 -40.46
C ALA A 334 28.35 -1.51 -40.70
N ILE A 335 27.37 -2.38 -40.98
CA ILE A 335 25.96 -2.03 -41.12
C ILE A 335 25.10 -3.23 -40.71
N ASN A 336 24.03 -2.98 -39.94
CA ASN A 336 23.11 -4.02 -39.45
C ASN A 336 23.82 -5.23 -38.80
N HIS A 337 24.85 -5.00 -37.99
CA HIS A 337 25.65 -6.06 -37.34
C HIS A 337 26.39 -7.00 -38.32
N GLY A 338 26.68 -6.53 -39.54
CA GLY A 338 27.51 -7.22 -40.53
C GLY A 338 28.51 -6.28 -41.22
N CYS A 339 29.48 -6.86 -41.93
CA CYS A 339 30.42 -6.10 -42.77
C CYS A 339 29.95 -6.14 -44.22
N GLU A 340 29.78 -4.96 -44.83
CA GLU A 340 29.44 -4.81 -46.25
C GLU A 340 30.57 -4.10 -47.01
N ILE A 341 30.80 -4.47 -48.28
CA ILE A 341 31.86 -3.90 -49.11
C ILE A 341 31.55 -2.45 -49.48
N LEU A 342 32.54 -1.57 -49.31
CA LEU A 342 32.49 -0.17 -49.72
C LEU A 342 32.58 -0.03 -51.24
N ASN A 343 31.47 0.36 -51.86
CA ASN A 343 31.42 0.70 -53.28
C ASN A 343 31.67 2.20 -53.50
N CYS A 344 32.95 2.61 -53.48
CA CYS A 344 33.34 3.99 -53.72
C CYS A 344 33.33 4.34 -55.20
N LYS A 345 33.06 5.60 -55.53
CA LYS A 345 33.16 6.10 -56.91
C LYS A 345 34.62 6.23 -57.35
N ASP A 346 34.84 6.33 -58.66
CA ASP A 346 36.18 6.56 -59.23
C ASP A 346 36.87 7.82 -58.70
N ASP A 347 36.09 8.83 -58.26
CA ASP A 347 36.58 10.07 -57.65
C ASP A 347 36.70 10.03 -56.12
N GLU A 348 36.64 8.84 -55.53
CA GLU A 348 36.73 8.60 -54.10
C GLU A 348 37.83 7.57 -53.80
N LYS A 349 38.43 7.67 -52.61
CA LYS A 349 39.32 6.66 -52.02
C LYS A 349 38.74 6.18 -50.70
N ILE A 350 39.09 4.96 -50.31
CA ILE A 350 38.71 4.41 -49.02
C ILE A 350 39.67 4.96 -47.96
N GLU A 351 39.13 5.53 -46.89
CA GLU A 351 39.91 6.00 -45.76
C GLU A 351 39.05 5.94 -44.49
N ASN A 352 39.51 5.21 -43.47
CA ASN A 352 38.77 4.94 -42.22
C ASN A 352 37.37 4.35 -42.47
N HIS A 353 37.27 3.29 -43.27
CA HIS A 353 36.00 2.61 -43.59
C HIS A 353 34.93 3.51 -44.23
N GLN A 354 35.36 4.57 -44.94
CA GLN A 354 34.48 5.50 -45.64
C GLN A 354 35.04 5.87 -47.01
N CYS A 355 34.14 6.07 -47.98
CA CYS A 355 34.49 6.67 -49.26
C CYS A 355 34.69 8.17 -49.08
N LYS A 356 35.94 8.63 -49.19
CA LYS A 356 36.29 10.05 -49.16
C LYS A 356 36.67 10.52 -50.55
N LYS A 357 36.16 11.69 -50.96
CA LYS A 357 36.57 12.30 -52.22
C LYS A 357 38.08 12.48 -52.30
N LEU A 358 38.64 12.18 -53.47
CA LEU A 358 40.01 12.47 -53.81
C LEU A 358 40.22 13.99 -53.90
N ASP A 359 41.18 14.50 -53.13
CA ASP A 359 41.64 15.88 -53.24
C ASP A 359 42.74 15.97 -54.31
N CYS A 360 42.32 15.95 -55.58
CA CYS A 360 43.24 16.08 -56.71
C CYS A 360 43.61 17.55 -56.94
N GLY A 361 44.90 17.82 -57.18
CA GLY A 361 45.38 19.15 -57.53
C GLY A 361 44.77 19.67 -58.83
N TRP A 362 44.86 20.98 -59.07
CA TRP A 362 44.24 21.66 -60.22
C TRP A 362 44.62 21.10 -61.61
N THR A 363 45.77 20.43 -61.75
CA THR A 363 46.25 19.78 -62.98
C THR A 363 45.99 18.27 -63.01
N GLN A 364 45.32 17.72 -62.00
CA GLN A 364 45.03 16.31 -61.86
C GLN A 364 43.53 16.03 -62.07
N LYS A 365 43.21 14.80 -62.44
CA LYS A 365 41.85 14.27 -62.54
C LYS A 365 41.78 12.93 -61.82
N PRO A 366 40.68 12.65 -61.10
CA PRO A 366 40.47 11.34 -60.52
C PRO A 366 40.15 10.31 -61.61
N ILE A 367 40.79 9.14 -61.55
CA ILE A 367 40.43 7.95 -62.31
C ILE A 367 40.89 6.71 -61.52
N ALA A 368 40.04 5.67 -61.46
CA ALA A 368 40.34 4.41 -60.78
C ALA A 368 40.92 4.60 -59.35
N HIS A 369 40.29 5.46 -58.55
CA HIS A 369 40.67 5.78 -57.17
C HIS A 369 42.04 6.48 -56.98
N ASP A 370 42.61 7.08 -58.04
CA ASP A 370 43.87 7.83 -57.97
C ASP A 370 43.81 9.19 -58.72
N CYS A 371 44.68 10.13 -58.32
CA CYS A 371 44.81 11.45 -58.93
C CYS A 371 45.91 11.47 -60.00
N VAL A 372 45.52 11.29 -61.25
CA VAL A 372 46.46 11.29 -62.37
C VAL A 372 46.57 12.67 -63.04
N ASN A 373 47.72 12.98 -63.63
CA ASN A 373 47.88 14.22 -64.40
C ASN A 373 46.95 14.23 -65.63
N PHE A 374 46.43 15.40 -65.99
CA PHE A 374 45.57 15.63 -67.16
C PHE A 374 46.06 14.97 -68.46
N LEU A 375 47.37 14.98 -68.74
CA LEU A 375 47.91 14.32 -69.93
C LEU A 375 47.70 12.79 -69.91
N TYR A 376 47.91 12.17 -68.75
CA TYR A 376 47.74 10.73 -68.57
C TYR A 376 46.25 10.33 -68.53
N TYR A 377 45.40 11.18 -67.94
CA TYR A 377 43.95 11.01 -67.96
C TYR A 377 43.40 10.90 -69.39
N ASN A 378 43.82 11.81 -70.29
CA ASN A 378 43.38 11.81 -71.68
C ASN A 378 43.89 10.56 -72.44
N TYR A 379 45.09 10.08 -72.12
CA TYR A 379 45.63 8.84 -72.66
C TYR A 379 44.78 7.62 -72.26
N LEU A 380 44.47 7.45 -70.97
CA LEU A 380 43.63 6.35 -70.48
C LEU A 380 42.22 6.38 -71.09
N LYS A 381 41.58 7.56 -71.13
CA LYS A 381 40.24 7.74 -71.71
C LYS A 381 40.18 7.48 -73.22
N SER A 382 41.29 7.65 -73.93
CA SER A 382 41.39 7.31 -75.36
C SER A 382 41.50 5.80 -75.61
N LYS A 383 42.02 5.03 -74.64
CA LYS A 383 42.09 3.56 -74.70
C LYS A 383 40.75 2.89 -74.38
N ASP A 384 40.01 3.35 -73.37
CA ASP A 384 38.68 2.77 -73.05
C ASP A 384 37.69 2.87 -74.22
N LYS A 385 37.80 3.92 -75.04
CA LYS A 385 36.99 4.07 -76.26
C LYS A 385 37.34 3.07 -77.38
N SER A 386 38.51 2.43 -77.32
CA SER A 386 38.93 1.45 -78.32
C SER A 386 38.62 0.00 -77.95
N GLU A 387 38.13 -0.25 -76.74
CA GLU A 387 37.75 -1.60 -76.26
C GLU A 387 36.22 -1.80 -76.17
N THR A 388 35.43 -0.78 -76.58
CA THR A 388 33.95 -0.83 -76.62
C THR A 388 33.35 -0.74 -78.04
N GLU A 389 34.19 -0.78 -79.07
CA GLU A 389 33.83 -1.12 -80.47
C GLU A 389 34.33 -2.53 -80.79
#